data_AF-A0A7Z9ZGZ4-F1
#
_entry.id   AF-A0A7Z9ZGZ4-F1
#
_cell.length_a   1.000
_cell.length_b   1.000
_cell.length_c   1.000
_cell.angle_alpha   90.00
_cell.angle_beta   90.00
_cell.angle_gamma   90.00
#
_symmetry.space_group_name_H-M   'P 1'
#
loop_
_entity.id
_entity.type
_entity.pdbx_description
1 polymer ?
#
loop_
_entity_poly.entity_id
_entity_poly.type
_entity_poly.pdbx_seq_one_letter_code
_entity_poly.pdbx_strand_id
1 'polypeptide(L)'
;EGFGLPPLEAMACGVPVVVSNASSLPEVVGDAGLLVDPLDVDALAEAMIAVLSDEDLRASLRQKGIARAKRFSWERTARETLEAYKRCAS
;
A
#
# COMPACT_ATOMS: atom_id res chain seq x y z
N GLU A 1 7.61 10.37 -2.21
CA GLU A 1 7.70 10.78 -0.79
C GLU A 1 8.13 9.60 0.08
N GLY A 2 8.84 9.87 1.18
CA GLY A 2 9.82 8.96 1.79
C GLY A 2 9.33 7.78 2.65
N PHE A 3 8.04 7.46 2.71
CA PHE A 3 7.59 6.26 3.47
C PHE A 3 6.30 5.60 3.00
N GLY A 4 5.53 6.23 2.09
CA GLY A 4 4.26 5.65 1.61
C GLY A 4 3.13 5.61 2.65
N LEU A 5 3.14 6.48 3.65
CA LEU A 5 2.05 6.59 4.63
C LEU A 5 0.69 6.93 4.00
N PRO A 6 0.57 7.89 3.05
CA PRO A 6 -0.74 8.22 2.48
C PRO A 6 -1.43 7.02 1.79
N PRO A 7 -0.73 6.19 0.99
CA PRO A 7 -1.29 4.94 0.49
C PRO A 7 -1.76 3.97 1.58
N LEU A 8 -1.03 3.83 2.68
CA LEU A 8 -1.42 2.94 3.80
C LEU A 8 -2.68 3.44 4.51
N GLU A 9 -2.82 4.75 4.70
CA GLU A 9 -4.02 5.37 5.29
C GLU A 9 -5.24 5.15 4.39
N ALA A 10 -5.10 5.38 3.09
CA ALA A 10 -6.16 5.11 2.11
C ALA A 10 -6.57 3.62 2.11
N MET A 11 -5.59 2.71 2.13
CA MET A 11 -5.83 1.27 2.23
C MET A 11 -6.56 0.87 3.52
N ALA A 12 -6.20 1.48 4.66
CA ALA A 12 -6.86 1.22 5.94
C ALA A 12 -8.34 1.64 5.91
N CYS A 13 -8.67 2.71 5.18
CA CYS A 13 -10.03 3.16 4.91
C CYS A 13 -10.77 2.31 3.86
N GLY A 14 -10.10 1.34 3.25
CA GLY A 14 -10.66 0.51 2.18
C GLY A 14 -10.78 1.23 0.85
N VAL A 15 -9.98 2.28 0.63
CA VAL A 15 -9.91 3.01 -0.64
C VAL A 15 -8.84 2.34 -1.51
N PRO A 16 -9.18 1.88 -2.74
CA PRO A 16 -8.19 1.41 -3.70
C PRO A 16 -7.17 2.50 -4.02
N VAL A 17 -5.89 2.13 -4.14
CA VAL A 17 -4.81 3.08 -4.44
C VAL A 17 -4.19 2.79 -5.79
N VAL A 18 -3.94 3.85 -6.55
CA VAL A 18 -3.09 3.87 -7.75
C VAL A 18 -1.88 4.72 -7.39
N VAL A 19 -0.69 4.14 -7.50
CA VAL A 19 0.57 4.75 -7.06
C VAL A 19 1.65 4.54 -8.12
N SER A 20 2.69 5.37 -8.08
CA SER A 20 3.82 5.13 -8.96
C SER A 20 4.58 3.86 -8.56
N ASN A 21 5.17 3.20 -9.54
CA ASN A 21 6.06 2.04 -9.36
C ASN A 21 7.47 2.43 -8.86
N ALA A 22 7.65 3.65 -8.37
CA ALA A 22 8.94 4.21 -8.00
C ALA A 22 9.12 4.31 -6.48
N SER A 23 10.38 4.38 -6.04
CA SER A 23 10.76 4.57 -4.64
C SER A 23 10.19 3.47 -3.72
N SER A 24 9.72 3.82 -2.52
CA SER A 24 9.21 2.86 -1.52
C SER A 24 7.77 2.41 -1.75
N LEU A 25 7.07 2.97 -2.75
CA LEU A 25 5.65 2.68 -2.97
C LEU A 25 5.36 1.22 -3.37
N PRO A 26 6.14 0.57 -4.26
CA PRO A 26 5.95 -0.86 -4.55
C PRO A 26 6.06 -1.73 -3.30
N GLU A 27 7.00 -1.43 -2.40
CA GLU A 27 7.21 -2.18 -1.17
C GLU A 27 6.08 -1.95 -0.16
N VAL A 28 5.57 -0.73 -0.08
CA VAL A 28 4.48 -0.39 0.84
C VAL A 28 3.16 -1.01 0.37
N VAL A 29 2.81 -0.79 -0.90
CA VAL A 29 1.53 -1.16 -1.49
C VAL A 29 1.46 -2.66 -1.84
N GLY A 30 2.56 -3.25 -2.32
CA GLY A 30 2.58 -4.64 -2.78
C GLY A 30 1.52 -4.92 -3.84
N ASP A 31 0.81 -6.03 -3.72
CA ASP A 31 -0.27 -6.44 -4.64
C ASP A 31 -1.66 -5.87 -4.28
N ALA A 32 -1.70 -4.94 -3.31
CA ALA A 32 -2.93 -4.34 -2.78
C ALA A 32 -3.30 -2.99 -3.43
N GLY A 33 -2.53 -2.55 -4.43
CA GLY A 33 -2.80 -1.38 -5.25
C GLY A 33 -2.25 -1.54 -6.65
N LEU A 34 -2.61 -0.61 -7.53
CA LEU A 34 -2.09 -0.59 -8.90
C LEU A 34 -0.81 0.25 -8.95
N LEU A 35 0.24 -0.31 -9.54
CA LEU A 35 1.52 0.35 -9.74
C LEU A 35 1.63 0.79 -11.19
N VAL A 36 1.83 2.08 -11.42
CA VAL A 36 1.97 2.67 -12.77
C VAL A 36 3.31 3.38 -12.91
N ASP A 37 3.85 3.45 -14.13
CA ASP A 37 5.01 4.31 -14.39
C ASP A 37 4.58 5.78 -14.20
N PRO A 38 5.26 6.58 -13.35
CA PRO A 38 4.89 7.98 -13.14
C PRO A 38 5.02 8.86 -14.38
N LEU A 39 5.75 8.41 -15.41
CA LEU A 39 5.91 9.12 -16.69
C LEU A 39 4.90 8.68 -17.75
N ASP A 40 4.09 7.67 -17.47
CA ASP A 40 3.06 7.15 -18.37
C ASP A 40 1.67 7.65 -17.95
N VAL A 41 1.27 8.77 -18.56
CA VAL A 41 -0.02 9.43 -18.27
C VAL A 41 -1.20 8.57 -18.72
N ASP A 42 -1.06 7.85 -19.83
CA ASP A 42 -2.12 7.01 -20.37
C ASP A 42 -2.37 5.81 -19.45
N ALA A 43 -1.31 5.15 -18.98
CA ALA A 43 -1.43 4.05 -18.01
C ALA A 43 -2.06 4.51 -16.68
N LEU A 44 -1.75 5.73 -16.21
CA LEU A 44 -2.39 6.28 -15.02
C LEU A 44 -3.90 6.51 -15.24
N ALA A 45 -4.28 7.07 -16.38
CA ALA A 45 -5.68 7.30 -16.72
C ALA A 45 -6.46 5.98 -16.85
N GLU A 46 -5.89 4.99 -17.52
CA GLU A 46 -6.47 3.65 -17.65
C GLU A 46 -6.64 2.97 -16.28
N ALA A 47 -5.63 3.06 -15.40
CA ALA A 47 -5.73 2.51 -14.06
C ALA A 47 -6.85 3.17 -13.24
N MET A 48 -7.01 4.49 -13.34
CA MET A 48 -8.11 5.21 -12.69
C MET A 48 -9.47 4.77 -13.24
N ILE A 49 -9.61 4.64 -14.57
CA ILE A 49 -10.84 4.16 -15.22
C ILE A 49 -11.16 2.74 -14.77
N ALA A 50 -10.17 1.83 -14.73
CA ALA A 50 -10.36 0.45 -14.31
C ALA A 50 -10.88 0.38 -12.87
N VAL A 51 -10.28 1.12 -11.93
CA VAL A 51 -10.74 1.16 -10.52
C VAL A 51 -12.17 1.68 -10.39
N LEU A 52 -12.58 2.63 -11.25
CA LEU A 52 -13.92 3.22 -11.22
C LEU A 52 -14.97 2.32 -11.88
N SER A 53 -14.61 1.63 -12.97
CA SER A 53 -15.56 0.90 -13.83
C SER A 53 -15.65 -0.60 -13.54
N ASP A 54 -14.60 -1.22 -12.98
CA ASP A 54 -14.57 -2.64 -12.63
C ASP A 54 -14.83 -2.82 -11.13
N GLU A 55 -16.03 -3.29 -10.79
CA GLU A 55 -16.46 -3.52 -9.40
C GLU A 55 -15.67 -4.67 -8.74
N ASP A 56 -15.33 -5.73 -9.48
CA ASP A 56 -14.62 -6.88 -8.94
C ASP A 56 -13.18 -6.52 -8.62
N LEU A 57 -12.52 -5.77 -9.51
CA LEU A 57 -11.20 -5.20 -9.27
C LEU A 57 -11.20 -4.29 -8.04
N ARG A 58 -12.16 -3.36 -7.95
CA ARG A 58 -12.30 -2.44 -6.82
C ARG A 58 -12.54 -3.17 -5.51
N ALA A 59 -13.41 -4.19 -5.49
CA ALA A 59 -13.66 -5.01 -4.31
C ALA A 59 -12.41 -5.79 -3.88
N SER A 60 -11.68 -6.37 -4.83
CA SER A 60 -10.43 -7.08 -4.60
C SER A 60 -9.36 -6.17 -3.99
N LEU A 61 -9.12 -5.00 -4.61
CA LEU A 61 -8.15 -4.01 -4.12
C LEU A 61 -8.51 -3.50 -2.73
N ARG A 62 -9.81 -3.25 -2.46
CA ARG A 62 -10.27 -2.86 -1.12
C ARG A 62 -9.94 -3.91 -0.07
N GLN A 63 -10.25 -5.19 -0.33
CA GLN A 63 -9.98 -6.27 0.62
C GLN A 63 -8.48 -6.44 0.88
N LYS A 64 -7.68 -6.44 -0.20
CA LYS A 64 -6.23 -6.54 -0.11
C LYS A 64 -5.62 -5.34 0.62
N GLY A 65 -6.10 -4.13 0.34
CA GLY A 65 -5.66 -2.88 0.99
C GLY A 65 -5.85 -2.94 2.49
N ILE A 66 -7.05 -3.27 2.96
CA ILE A 66 -7.34 -3.39 4.40
C ILE A 66 -6.43 -4.45 5.04
N ALA A 67 -6.20 -5.59 4.38
CA ALA A 67 -5.32 -6.64 4.88
C ALA A 67 -3.84 -6.21 4.90
N ARG A 68 -3.38 -5.46 3.88
CA ARG A 68 -2.03 -4.91 3.78
C ARG A 68 -1.76 -3.89 4.87
N ALA A 69 -2.67 -2.92 5.06
CA ALA A 69 -2.53 -1.86 6.05
C ALA A 69 -2.36 -2.39 7.48
N LYS A 70 -3.07 -3.48 7.84
CA LYS A 70 -2.92 -4.14 9.16
C LYS A 70 -1.51 -4.65 9.43
N ARG A 71 -0.71 -4.94 8.40
CA ARG A 71 0.68 -5.39 8.54
C ARG A 71 1.62 -4.27 8.98
N PHE A 72 1.25 -3.00 8.78
CA PHE A 72 2.06 -1.83 9.10
C PHE A 72 1.57 -1.11 10.38
N SER A 73 0.93 -1.84 11.30
CA SER A 73 0.43 -1.27 12.56
C SER A 73 1.55 -0.91 13.53
N TRP A 74 1.38 0.22 14.24
CA TRP A 74 2.31 0.69 15.27
C TRP A 74 2.58 -0.35 16.36
N GLU A 75 1.56 -1.11 16.76
CA GLU A 75 1.70 -2.19 17.75
C GLU A 75 2.71 -3.24 17.30
N ARG A 76 2.65 -3.64 16.02
CA ARG A 76 3.60 -4.58 15.44
C ARG A 76 5.01 -3.99 15.42
N THR A 77 5.15 -2.76 14.95
CA THR A 77 6.44 -2.05 14.91
C THR A 77 7.07 -1.96 16.30
N ALA A 78 6.28 -1.61 17.33
CA ALA A 78 6.75 -1.52 18.71
C ALA A 78 7.24 -2.89 19.24
N ARG A 79 6.46 -3.95 19.00
CA ARG A 79 6.82 -5.31 19.40
C ARG A 79 8.10 -5.80 18.71
N GLU A 80 8.21 -5.62 17.40
CA GLU A 80 9.39 -6.05 16.63
C GLU A 80 10.64 -5.27 17.02
N THR A 81 10.51 -3.96 17.29
CA THR A 81 11.60 -3.12 17.80
C THR A 81 12.07 -3.57 19.17
N LEU A 82 11.15 -3.84 20.10
CA LEU A 82 11.49 -4.33 21.43
C LEU A 82 12.25 -5.67 21.39
N GLU A 83 11.79 -6.61 20.55
CA GLU A 83 12.47 -7.89 20.35
C GLU A 83 13.87 -7.73 19.75
N ALA A 84 14.07 -6.76 18.86
CA ALA A 84 15.41 -6.44 18.35
C ALA A 84 16.35 -5.92 19.46
N TYR A 85 15.85 -5.04 20.33
CA TYR A 85 16.65 -4.53 21.46
C TYR A 85 17.01 -5.64 22.45
N LYS A 86 16.09 -6.55 22.75
CA LYS A 86 16.38 -7.72 23.61
C LYS A 86 17.50 -8.59 23.05
N ARG A 87 17.53 -8.82 21.72
CA ARG A 87 18.59 -9.63 21.06
C ARG A 87 19.97 -8.99 21.10
N CYS A 88 20.05 -7.66 21.11
CA CYS A 88 21.32 -6.94 21.17
C CYS A 88 21.83 -6.72 22.60
N ALA A 89 20.97 -6.91 23.61
CA ALA A 89 21.29 -6.72 25.03
C ALA A 89 21.74 -8.02 25.73
N SER A 90 21.70 -9.16 25.04
CA SER A 90 22.23 -10.46 25.47
C SER A 90 23.62 -10.70 24.90
#